data_AF-A0A7Y3KVJ1-F1
#
_entry.id   AF-A0A7Y3KVJ1-F1
#
_cell.length_a   1.000
_cell.length_b   1.000
_cell.length_c   1.000
_cell.angle_alpha   90.00
_cell.angle_beta   90.00
_cell.angle_gamma   90.00
#
_symmetry.space_group_name_H-M   'P 1'
#
loop_
_entity.id
_entity.type
_entity.pdbx_description
1 polymer ?
#
loop_
_entity_poly.entity_id
_entity_poly.type
_entity_poly.pdbx_seq_one_letter_code
_entity_poly.pdbx_strand_id
1 'polypeptide(L)'
;MVLRPNKPDRNLALELIRVTEAAAIAAARWAGRGDKNAADGAAVDAMRFVLGAVPMDGLVVIGEGEKDEAPMLYNGESIGNGAPPAVDIAVDPVDGTTLTAKGLPGAMAVIALSERGTMFDPGPSYYMHKIAVGPRGRGAIDINASVVDNLTELSQRLKKSIHELGVVVLDRPRHDQLVAEIREAGARVISITDGDVAGAVATAWPNSGADCLMGIGGTPEGVIAAAALKGLGGEIQGVLHARNDEERRQAEALGYSFDKVLTTDDLVASDNCFFSATAITDGEFLRGVRFTDFGATTQSLVVRSRSGTVRTIETFHRHDKLQEFTTFL
;
A
#
# COMPACT_ATOMS: atom_id res chain seq x y z
N MET A 1 30.30 21.64 -3.97
CA MET A 1 29.00 22.18 -3.50
C MET A 1 28.90 21.91 -2.01
N VAL A 2 28.92 22.94 -1.15
CA VAL A 2 28.77 22.74 0.30
C VAL A 2 27.28 22.52 0.57
N LEU A 3 26.88 21.26 0.82
CA LEU A 3 25.52 20.94 1.25
C LEU A 3 25.32 21.54 2.64
N ARG A 4 24.46 22.56 2.75
CA ARG A 4 24.05 23.07 4.05
C ARG A 4 23.06 22.07 4.66
N PRO A 5 23.24 21.64 5.91
CA PRO A 5 22.31 20.73 6.55
C PRO A 5 20.96 21.43 6.78
N ASN A 6 19.87 20.79 6.33
CA ASN A 6 18.51 21.18 6.69
C ASN A 6 18.17 20.64 8.08
N LYS A 7 17.42 21.40 8.87
CA LYS A 7 16.91 20.90 10.17
C LYS A 7 15.85 19.81 9.93
N PRO A 8 15.84 18.73 10.72
CA PRO A 8 14.74 17.76 10.72
C PRO A 8 13.42 18.46 11.08
N ASP A 9 12.39 18.21 10.29
CA ASP A 9 10.99 18.56 10.57
C ASP A 9 10.29 17.43 11.37
N ARG A 10 9.06 17.68 11.83
CA ARG A 10 8.29 16.68 12.59
C ARG A 10 8.06 15.44 11.73
N ASN A 11 8.42 14.27 12.26
CA ASN A 11 8.26 13.01 11.55
C ASN A 11 6.88 12.41 11.81
N LEU A 12 5.88 12.81 11.02
CA LEU A 12 4.53 12.24 11.10
C LEU A 12 4.52 10.72 10.92
N ALA A 13 5.51 10.14 10.24
CA ALA A 13 5.63 8.68 10.06
C ALA A 13 5.61 7.90 11.38
N LEU A 14 6.15 8.46 12.47
CA LEU A 14 6.15 7.80 13.79
C LEU A 14 4.82 7.95 14.55
N GLU A 15 3.94 8.85 14.11
CA GLU A 15 2.55 8.90 14.62
C GLU A 15 1.69 7.90 13.83
N LEU A 16 1.94 7.77 12.51
CA LEU A 16 1.20 6.85 11.63
C LEU A 16 1.36 5.37 12.01
N ILE A 17 2.48 4.99 12.62
CA ILE A 17 2.64 3.62 13.10
C ILE A 17 1.54 3.23 14.08
N ARG A 18 1.15 4.12 14.99
CA ARG A 18 0.10 3.85 15.99
C ARG A 18 -1.26 3.68 15.34
N VAL A 19 -1.47 4.33 14.20
CA VAL A 19 -2.70 4.26 13.40
C VAL A 19 -2.82 2.87 12.79
N THR A 20 -1.78 2.38 12.08
CA THR A 20 -1.80 1.04 11.50
C THR A 20 -1.72 -0.07 12.54
N GLU A 21 -1.03 0.15 13.66
CA GLU A 21 -1.00 -0.80 14.78
C GLU A 21 -2.38 -0.99 15.41
N ALA A 22 -3.12 0.09 15.63
CA ALA A 22 -4.47 0.00 16.18
C ALA A 22 -5.42 -0.73 15.23
N ALA A 23 -5.39 -0.38 13.94
CA ALA A 23 -6.15 -1.07 12.91
C ALA A 23 -5.81 -2.57 12.86
N ALA A 24 -4.52 -2.90 12.86
CA ALA A 24 -4.07 -4.27 12.75
C ALA A 24 -4.45 -5.13 13.97
N ILE A 25 -4.30 -4.59 15.18
CA ILE A 25 -4.73 -5.26 16.42
C ILE A 25 -6.23 -5.52 16.41
N ALA A 26 -7.03 -4.53 16.00
CA ALA A 26 -8.49 -4.66 15.92
C ALA A 26 -8.90 -5.73 14.90
N ALA A 27 -8.34 -5.68 13.68
CA ALA A 27 -8.59 -6.66 12.62
C ALA A 27 -8.14 -8.08 13.00
N ALA A 28 -6.99 -8.22 13.65
CA ALA A 28 -6.42 -9.53 14.01
C ALA A 28 -7.31 -10.32 14.98
N ARG A 29 -8.18 -9.66 15.76
CA ARG A 29 -9.18 -10.35 16.60
C ARG A 29 -10.21 -11.12 15.78
N TRP A 30 -10.38 -10.75 14.52
CA TRP A 30 -11.28 -11.37 13.55
C TRP A 30 -10.57 -12.33 12.59
N ALA A 31 -9.24 -12.45 12.67
CA ALA A 31 -8.47 -13.32 11.81
C ALA A 31 -8.95 -14.78 11.92
N GLY A 32 -9.27 -15.39 10.78
CA GLY A 32 -9.76 -16.78 10.71
C GLY A 32 -11.21 -17.00 11.15
N ARG A 33 -11.99 -15.93 11.40
CA ARG A 33 -13.39 -16.05 11.86
C ARG A 33 -14.43 -16.07 10.73
N GLY A 34 -14.01 -15.96 9.48
CA GLY A 34 -14.89 -16.01 8.31
C GLY A 34 -15.73 -14.76 8.07
N ASP A 35 -15.55 -13.70 8.85
CA ASP A 35 -16.29 -12.44 8.72
C ASP A 35 -15.35 -11.31 8.29
N LYS A 36 -15.30 -11.08 6.98
CA LYS A 36 -14.44 -10.04 6.40
C LYS A 36 -14.91 -8.63 6.74
N ASN A 37 -16.23 -8.41 6.81
CA ASN A 37 -16.80 -7.08 7.01
C ASN A 37 -16.62 -6.65 8.48
N ALA A 38 -16.72 -7.60 9.43
CA ALA A 38 -16.44 -7.31 10.82
C ALA A 38 -14.94 -7.04 11.08
N ALA A 39 -14.05 -7.76 10.40
CA ALA A 39 -12.62 -7.49 10.46
C ALA A 39 -12.28 -6.08 9.95
N ASP A 40 -12.87 -5.72 8.82
CA ASP A 40 -12.67 -4.45 8.13
C ASP A 40 -13.23 -3.28 8.94
N GLY A 41 -14.50 -3.37 9.36
CA GLY A 41 -15.13 -2.35 10.20
C GLY A 41 -14.39 -2.10 11.51
N ALA A 42 -13.87 -3.17 12.15
CA ALA A 42 -13.05 -3.01 13.35
C ALA A 42 -11.73 -2.27 13.09
N ALA A 43 -11.11 -2.50 11.92
CA ALA A 43 -9.91 -1.80 11.50
C ALA A 43 -10.19 -0.32 11.19
N VAL A 44 -11.28 -0.04 10.46
CA VAL A 44 -11.76 1.32 10.13
C VAL A 44 -11.97 2.12 11.42
N ASP A 45 -12.74 1.57 12.38
CA ASP A 45 -13.04 2.22 13.65
C ASP A 45 -11.76 2.60 14.41
N ALA A 46 -10.86 1.62 14.57
CA ALA A 46 -9.61 1.81 15.29
C ALA A 46 -8.67 2.79 14.58
N MET A 47 -8.54 2.68 13.26
CA MET A 47 -7.73 3.57 12.43
C MET A 47 -8.24 5.01 12.56
N ARG A 48 -9.54 5.22 12.33
CA ARG A 48 -10.22 6.52 12.36
C ARG A 48 -10.10 7.20 13.72
N PHE A 49 -10.21 6.43 14.80
CA PHE A 49 -10.08 6.92 16.16
C PHE A 49 -8.68 7.49 16.44
N VAL A 50 -7.64 6.72 16.13
CA VAL A 50 -6.24 7.16 16.37
C VAL A 50 -5.87 8.31 15.43
N LEU A 51 -6.26 8.22 14.15
CA LEU A 51 -5.95 9.22 13.14
C LEU A 51 -6.57 10.59 13.47
N GLY A 52 -7.75 10.62 14.10
CA GLY A 52 -8.40 11.84 14.56
C GLY A 52 -7.62 12.64 15.61
N ALA A 53 -6.70 12.01 16.36
CA ALA A 53 -5.87 12.67 17.36
C ALA A 53 -4.53 13.18 16.81
N VAL A 54 -4.16 12.81 15.58
CA VAL A 54 -2.86 13.17 15.00
C VAL A 54 -2.82 14.68 14.72
N PRO A 55 -1.74 15.38 15.11
CA PRO A 55 -1.58 16.79 14.81
C PRO A 55 -1.28 17.08 13.33
N MET A 56 -2.36 17.18 12.54
CA MET A 56 -2.37 17.46 11.11
C MET A 56 -3.74 18.00 10.66
N ASP A 57 -3.77 18.66 9.51
CA ASP A 57 -4.96 19.00 8.73
C ASP A 57 -5.01 18.01 7.55
N GLY A 58 -5.60 16.84 7.81
CA GLY A 58 -5.67 15.74 6.87
C GLY A 58 -6.92 15.77 6.01
N LEU A 59 -6.76 15.47 4.73
CA LEU A 59 -7.85 15.19 3.80
C LEU A 59 -7.72 13.75 3.30
N VAL A 60 -8.77 12.94 3.49
CA VAL A 60 -8.83 11.59 2.94
C VAL A 60 -9.07 11.70 1.43
N VAL A 61 -8.07 11.39 0.62
CA VAL A 61 -8.17 11.33 -0.85
C VAL A 61 -8.54 9.92 -1.29
N ILE A 62 -8.05 8.92 -0.56
CA ILE A 62 -8.35 7.50 -0.75
C ILE A 62 -8.75 6.92 0.60
N GLY A 63 -9.94 6.35 0.69
CA GLY A 63 -10.34 5.53 1.82
C GLY A 63 -11.38 4.48 1.48
N GLU A 64 -12.33 4.24 2.38
CA GLU A 64 -13.30 3.13 2.30
C GLU A 64 -14.32 3.27 1.16
N GLY A 65 -14.36 4.44 0.53
CA GLY A 65 -15.24 4.75 -0.60
C GLY A 65 -15.88 6.12 -0.50
N GLU A 66 -16.99 6.28 -1.21
CA GLU A 66 -17.76 7.53 -1.22
C GLU A 66 -18.55 7.71 0.08
N LYS A 67 -18.82 8.97 0.46
CA LYS A 67 -19.47 9.33 1.73
C LYS A 67 -20.81 8.64 1.99
N ASP A 68 -21.58 8.37 0.95
CA ASP A 68 -22.89 7.72 1.06
C ASP A 68 -22.77 6.19 1.27
N GLU A 69 -21.62 5.61 0.94
CA GLU A 69 -21.34 4.17 1.06
C GLU A 69 -20.46 3.86 2.29
N ALA A 70 -19.61 4.80 2.71
CA ALA A 70 -18.67 4.67 3.80
C ALA A 70 -18.94 5.71 4.92
N PRO A 71 -19.35 5.28 6.13
CA PRO A 71 -19.66 6.22 7.22
C PRO A 71 -18.43 6.91 7.82
N MET A 72 -17.24 6.36 7.63
CA MET A 72 -15.95 6.84 8.14
C MET A 72 -14.86 6.57 7.10
N LEU A 73 -13.80 7.39 7.11
CA LEU A 73 -12.69 7.32 6.15
C LEU A 73 -13.17 7.41 4.70
N TYR A 74 -14.22 8.18 4.43
CA TYR A 74 -14.72 8.39 3.07
C TYR A 74 -13.87 9.43 2.33
N ASN A 75 -13.88 9.34 0.99
CA ASN A 75 -13.21 10.31 0.13
C ASN A 75 -13.74 11.74 0.40
N GLY A 76 -12.83 12.65 0.75
CA GLY A 76 -13.13 14.03 1.14
C GLY A 76 -13.30 14.26 2.65
N GLU A 77 -13.18 13.22 3.49
CA GLU A 77 -13.23 13.40 4.95
C GLU A 77 -12.04 14.24 5.44
N SER A 78 -12.32 15.25 6.28
CA SER A 78 -11.28 16.00 7.01
C SER A 78 -10.96 15.30 8.35
N ILE A 79 -9.69 15.01 8.60
CA ILE A 79 -9.25 14.24 9.76
C ILE A 79 -7.93 14.75 10.35
N GLY A 80 -7.67 14.39 11.61
CA GLY A 80 -6.63 14.98 12.45
C GLY A 80 -7.21 16.09 13.33
N ASN A 81 -6.36 16.75 14.11
CA ASN A 81 -6.80 17.80 15.03
C ASN A 81 -6.83 19.21 14.40
N GLY A 82 -6.55 19.34 13.11
CA GLY A 82 -6.56 20.59 12.35
C GLY A 82 -5.29 21.44 12.49
N ALA A 83 -4.28 21.00 13.25
CA ALA A 83 -3.00 21.67 13.29
C ALA A 83 -2.22 21.46 11.97
N PRO A 84 -1.34 22.38 11.54
CA PRO A 84 -0.45 22.10 10.42
C PRO A 84 0.44 20.86 10.65
N PRO A 85 0.87 20.16 9.58
CA PRO A 85 0.72 20.52 8.16
C PRO A 85 -0.61 20.06 7.53
N ALA A 86 -0.96 20.67 6.39
CA ALA A 86 -2.02 20.19 5.51
C ALA A 86 -1.51 19.03 4.64
N VAL A 87 -2.19 17.89 4.68
CA VAL A 87 -1.77 16.65 4.03
C VAL A 87 -2.92 15.98 3.28
N ASP A 88 -2.57 15.21 2.24
CA ASP A 88 -3.43 14.20 1.63
C ASP A 88 -3.18 12.86 2.31
N ILE A 89 -4.24 12.06 2.46
CA ILE A 89 -4.22 10.77 3.12
C ILE A 89 -4.82 9.71 2.19
N ALA A 90 -4.10 8.61 2.04
CA ALA A 90 -4.64 7.35 1.55
C ALA A 90 -4.61 6.31 2.66
N VAL A 91 -5.73 5.66 2.91
CA VAL A 91 -5.86 4.56 3.88
C VAL A 91 -6.38 3.31 3.19
N ASP A 92 -5.88 2.18 3.66
CA ASP A 92 -6.50 0.88 3.45
C ASP A 92 -6.39 0.12 4.79
N PRO A 93 -7.46 0.19 5.62
CA PRO A 93 -7.51 -0.42 6.94
C PRO A 93 -7.20 -1.91 6.95
N VAL A 94 -7.58 -2.64 5.88
CA VAL A 94 -7.28 -4.06 5.72
C VAL A 94 -7.02 -4.40 4.24
N ASP A 95 -5.76 -4.26 3.83
CA ASP A 95 -5.28 -4.81 2.56
C ASP A 95 -5.33 -6.36 2.67
N GLY A 96 -6.35 -6.93 2.04
CA GLY A 96 -6.66 -8.36 2.13
C GLY A 96 -7.71 -8.75 3.18
N THR A 97 -8.89 -8.12 3.18
CA THR A 97 -10.02 -8.52 4.04
C THR A 97 -10.36 -10.02 3.95
N THR A 98 -10.26 -10.61 2.75
CA THR A 98 -10.43 -12.05 2.52
C THR A 98 -9.33 -12.88 3.19
N LEU A 99 -8.08 -12.40 3.16
CA LEU A 99 -6.95 -13.05 3.84
C LEU A 99 -7.19 -13.06 5.34
N THR A 100 -7.56 -11.91 5.92
CA THR A 100 -7.89 -11.77 7.34
C THR A 100 -9.01 -12.73 7.73
N ALA A 101 -10.16 -12.68 7.04
CA ALA A 101 -11.30 -13.53 7.36
C ALA A 101 -10.98 -15.03 7.32
N LYS A 102 -10.10 -15.46 6.40
CA LYS A 102 -9.66 -16.86 6.27
C LYS A 102 -8.45 -17.21 7.14
N GLY A 103 -7.83 -16.24 7.81
CA GLY A 103 -6.59 -16.43 8.57
C GLY A 103 -5.39 -16.80 7.68
N LEU A 104 -5.41 -16.35 6.42
CA LEU A 104 -4.34 -16.60 5.47
C LEU A 104 -3.21 -15.56 5.61
N PRO A 105 -1.98 -15.92 5.25
CA PRO A 105 -0.85 -15.00 5.23
C PRO A 105 -1.08 -13.76 4.35
N GLY A 106 -0.45 -12.64 4.70
CA GLY A 106 -0.28 -11.46 3.84
C GLY A 106 -1.21 -10.27 4.12
N ALA A 107 -2.12 -10.35 5.08
CA ALA A 107 -3.02 -9.24 5.39
C ALA A 107 -2.32 -8.13 6.19
N MET A 108 -2.56 -6.87 5.85
CA MET A 108 -1.95 -5.72 6.54
C MET A 108 -2.92 -4.53 6.65
N ALA A 109 -2.70 -3.66 7.62
CA ALA A 109 -3.27 -2.32 7.64
C ALA A 109 -2.24 -1.33 7.10
N VAL A 110 -2.63 -0.46 6.16
CA VAL A 110 -1.70 0.48 5.52
C VAL A 110 -2.24 1.91 5.46
N ILE A 111 -1.32 2.87 5.51
CA ILE A 111 -1.63 4.29 5.37
C ILE A 111 -0.47 5.01 4.67
N ALA A 112 -0.80 5.94 3.79
CA ALA A 112 0.15 6.85 3.15
C ALA A 112 -0.29 8.30 3.30
N LEU A 113 0.68 9.18 3.55
CA LEU A 113 0.49 10.64 3.62
C LEU A 113 1.41 11.34 2.63
N SER A 114 0.93 12.43 2.04
CA SER A 114 1.74 13.35 1.23
C SER A 114 1.32 14.79 1.45
N GLU A 115 2.06 15.75 0.89
CA GLU A 115 1.63 17.15 0.92
C GLU A 115 0.27 17.32 0.20
N ARG A 116 -0.57 18.25 0.69
CA ARG A 116 -1.91 18.48 0.16
C ARG A 116 -1.89 18.70 -1.37
N GLY A 117 -2.81 18.04 -2.07
CA GLY A 117 -2.98 18.12 -3.52
C GLY A 117 -1.89 17.45 -4.35
N THR A 118 -1.10 16.54 -3.74
CA THR A 118 -0.01 15.84 -4.44
C THR A 118 -0.28 14.35 -4.64
N MET A 119 -1.33 13.81 -4.03
CA MET A 119 -1.75 12.44 -4.23
C MET A 119 -2.72 12.34 -5.40
N PHE A 120 -2.53 11.34 -6.27
CA PHE A 120 -3.47 11.08 -7.36
C PHE A 120 -4.82 10.65 -6.82
N ASP A 121 -5.87 11.39 -7.20
CA ASP A 121 -7.25 11.03 -6.90
C ASP A 121 -7.74 9.98 -7.91
N PRO A 122 -8.03 8.74 -7.48
CA PRO A 122 -8.48 7.68 -8.38
C PRO A 122 -9.84 7.96 -9.04
N GLY A 123 -10.64 8.89 -8.49
CA GLY A 123 -11.98 9.21 -8.97
C GLY A 123 -12.83 7.94 -9.12
N PRO A 124 -13.59 7.80 -10.22
CA PRO A 124 -14.44 6.63 -10.44
C PRO A 124 -13.69 5.37 -10.95
N SER A 125 -12.37 5.45 -11.17
CA SER A 125 -11.60 4.35 -11.78
C SER A 125 -11.18 3.33 -10.73
N TYR A 126 -11.80 2.16 -10.75
CA TYR A 126 -11.55 1.15 -9.72
C TYR A 126 -10.24 0.39 -9.93
N TYR A 127 -9.83 0.17 -11.19
CA TYR A 127 -8.66 -0.65 -11.52
C TYR A 127 -7.59 0.10 -12.31
N MET A 128 -6.37 -0.37 -12.18
CA MET A 128 -5.17 0.08 -12.87
C MET A 128 -4.32 -1.14 -13.24
N HIS A 129 -3.81 -1.18 -14.47
CA HIS A 129 -2.70 -2.06 -14.83
C HIS A 129 -1.41 -1.49 -14.23
N LYS A 130 -0.63 -2.31 -13.51
CA LYS A 130 0.53 -1.90 -12.74
C LYS A 130 1.75 -2.72 -13.14
N ILE A 131 2.90 -2.07 -13.16
CA ILE A 131 4.21 -2.72 -13.12
C ILE A 131 5.08 -1.99 -12.09
N ALA A 132 5.69 -2.73 -11.16
CA ALA A 132 6.47 -2.14 -10.08
C ALA A 132 7.73 -2.93 -9.77
N VAL A 133 8.78 -2.23 -9.36
CA VAL A 133 10.11 -2.79 -9.08
C VAL A 133 10.79 -2.07 -7.92
N GLY A 134 11.70 -2.78 -7.26
CA GLY A 134 12.55 -2.21 -6.22
C GLY A 134 13.64 -1.27 -6.76
N PRO A 135 14.45 -0.67 -5.86
CA PRO A 135 15.44 0.34 -6.23
C PRO A 135 16.49 -0.15 -7.23
N ARG A 136 16.79 -1.46 -7.24
CA ARG A 136 17.74 -2.05 -8.20
C ARG A 136 17.15 -2.20 -9.61
N GLY A 137 15.82 -2.32 -9.72
CA GLY A 137 15.10 -2.42 -10.99
C GLY A 137 14.65 -1.07 -11.56
N ARG A 138 14.82 0.03 -10.82
CA ARG A 138 14.42 1.37 -11.27
C ARG A 138 15.05 1.73 -12.62
N GLY A 139 14.20 2.21 -13.53
CA GLY A 139 14.48 2.55 -14.92
C GLY A 139 14.51 1.37 -15.89
N ALA A 140 14.13 0.16 -15.45
CA ALA A 140 14.18 -1.08 -16.24
C ALA A 140 12.79 -1.58 -16.68
N ILE A 141 11.73 -0.77 -16.48
CA ILE A 141 10.35 -1.16 -16.76
C ILE A 141 9.65 -0.16 -17.69
N ASP A 142 8.80 -0.68 -18.56
CA ASP A 142 7.85 0.07 -19.38
C ASP A 142 6.54 -0.72 -19.46
N ILE A 143 5.47 -0.15 -18.92
CA ILE A 143 4.16 -0.78 -18.88
C ILE A 143 3.55 -1.05 -20.26
N ASN A 144 4.01 -0.37 -21.31
CA ASN A 144 3.59 -0.61 -22.69
C ASN A 144 4.43 -1.66 -23.42
N ALA A 145 5.58 -2.03 -22.85
CA ALA A 145 6.43 -3.08 -23.42
C ALA A 145 5.86 -4.47 -23.11
N SER A 146 6.29 -5.46 -23.89
CA SER A 146 5.88 -6.84 -23.64
C SER A 146 6.44 -7.37 -22.31
N VAL A 147 5.83 -8.44 -21.78
CA VAL A 147 6.32 -9.11 -20.56
C VAL A 147 7.77 -9.57 -20.73
N VAL A 148 8.10 -10.18 -21.88
CA VAL A 148 9.46 -10.68 -22.14
C VAL A 148 10.49 -9.55 -22.23
N ASP A 149 10.14 -8.40 -22.79
CA ASP A 149 11.04 -7.24 -22.88
C ASP A 149 11.35 -6.68 -21.50
N ASN A 150 10.31 -6.48 -20.67
CA ASN A 150 10.46 -6.05 -19.27
C ASN A 150 11.33 -7.02 -18.47
N LEU A 151 11.09 -8.33 -18.58
CA LEU A 151 11.88 -9.35 -17.86
C LEU A 151 13.33 -9.41 -18.36
N THR A 152 13.56 -9.18 -19.65
CA THR A 152 14.90 -9.15 -20.23
C THR A 152 15.70 -7.95 -19.72
N GLU A 153 15.09 -6.76 -19.70
CA GLU A 153 15.74 -5.56 -19.17
C GLU A 153 16.00 -5.68 -17.66
N LEU A 154 15.03 -6.20 -16.90
CA LEU A 154 15.21 -6.49 -15.47
C LEU A 154 16.32 -7.51 -15.21
N SER A 155 16.40 -8.58 -16.01
CA SER A 155 17.46 -9.58 -15.94
C SER A 155 18.84 -8.94 -16.09
N GLN A 156 19.03 -8.09 -17.10
CA GLN A 156 20.29 -7.37 -17.33
C GLN A 156 20.60 -6.41 -16.19
N ARG A 157 19.61 -5.61 -15.75
CA ARG A 157 19.76 -4.62 -14.68
C ARG A 157 20.12 -5.26 -13.34
N LEU A 158 19.43 -6.33 -12.97
CA LEU A 158 19.62 -7.04 -11.71
C LEU A 158 20.81 -7.99 -11.73
N LYS A 159 21.37 -8.29 -12.91
CA LYS A 159 22.41 -9.30 -13.15
C LYS A 159 21.98 -10.69 -12.66
N LYS A 160 20.74 -11.05 -13.00
CA LYS A 160 20.10 -12.33 -12.71
C LYS A 160 19.63 -12.94 -14.01
N SER A 161 19.65 -14.27 -14.15
CA SER A 161 18.95 -14.91 -15.27
C SER A 161 17.43 -14.71 -15.13
N ILE A 162 16.69 -14.73 -16.24
CA ILE A 162 15.21 -14.62 -16.20
C ILE A 162 14.61 -15.72 -15.29
N HIS A 163 15.19 -16.92 -15.28
CA HIS A 163 14.77 -18.05 -14.42
C HIS A 163 14.90 -17.79 -12.92
N GLU A 164 15.73 -16.83 -12.51
CA GLU A 164 15.88 -16.44 -11.11
C GLU A 164 14.90 -15.35 -10.70
N LEU A 165 14.30 -14.63 -11.67
CA LEU A 165 13.36 -13.55 -11.40
C LEU A 165 12.05 -14.08 -10.79
N GLY A 166 11.58 -13.39 -9.76
CA GLY A 166 10.25 -13.58 -9.18
C GLY A 166 9.29 -12.44 -9.54
N VAL A 167 8.17 -12.76 -10.20
CA VAL A 167 7.13 -11.80 -10.58
C VAL A 167 5.89 -12.02 -9.73
N VAL A 168 5.53 -11.02 -8.92
CA VAL A 168 4.30 -11.02 -8.11
C VAL A 168 3.11 -10.71 -9.00
N VAL A 169 2.08 -11.57 -8.95
CA VAL A 169 0.84 -11.42 -9.73
C VAL A 169 -0.35 -11.81 -8.86
N LEU A 170 -1.42 -11.03 -8.92
CA LEU A 170 -2.70 -11.40 -8.29
C LEU A 170 -3.31 -12.62 -8.99
N ASP A 171 -3.67 -13.65 -8.23
CA ASP A 171 -4.33 -14.85 -8.73
C ASP A 171 -5.79 -14.55 -9.13
N ARG A 172 -5.98 -14.20 -10.40
CA ARG A 172 -7.26 -13.79 -10.96
C ARG A 172 -7.37 -14.29 -12.41
N PRO A 173 -8.56 -14.72 -12.87
CA PRO A 173 -8.75 -15.13 -14.27
C PRO A 173 -8.29 -14.08 -15.30
N ARG A 174 -8.41 -12.79 -14.98
CA ARG A 174 -7.94 -11.69 -15.83
C ARG A 174 -6.41 -11.66 -16.03
N HIS A 175 -5.64 -12.43 -15.26
CA HIS A 175 -4.19 -12.53 -15.36
C HIS A 175 -3.71 -13.87 -15.92
N ASP A 176 -4.60 -14.78 -16.34
CA ASP A 176 -4.20 -16.09 -16.85
C ASP A 176 -3.21 -15.97 -18.04
N GLN A 177 -3.46 -15.01 -18.93
CA GLN A 177 -2.57 -14.71 -20.05
C GLN A 177 -1.22 -14.16 -19.57
N LEU A 178 -1.23 -13.15 -18.69
CA LEU A 178 -0.01 -12.57 -18.11
C LEU A 178 0.84 -13.65 -17.43
N VAL A 179 0.22 -14.53 -16.65
CA VAL A 179 0.89 -15.65 -15.97
C VAL A 179 1.50 -16.62 -16.97
N ALA A 180 0.82 -16.91 -18.08
CA ALA A 180 1.35 -17.75 -19.14
C ALA A 180 2.59 -17.10 -19.81
N GLU A 181 2.51 -15.81 -20.14
CA GLU A 181 3.61 -15.06 -20.77
C GLU A 181 4.85 -14.99 -19.86
N ILE A 182 4.67 -14.76 -18.55
CA ILE A 182 5.77 -14.76 -17.57
C ILE A 182 6.46 -16.14 -17.52
N ARG A 183 5.66 -17.23 -17.51
CA ARG A 183 6.16 -18.61 -17.46
C ARG A 183 6.87 -18.99 -18.75
N GLU A 184 6.35 -18.57 -19.90
CA GLU A 184 6.97 -18.80 -21.21
C GLU A 184 8.31 -18.09 -21.34
N ALA A 185 8.42 -16.85 -20.84
CA ALA A 185 9.69 -16.13 -20.74
C ALA A 185 10.69 -16.81 -19.78
N GLY A 186 10.21 -17.68 -18.89
CA GLY A 186 11.01 -18.51 -18.00
C GLY A 186 11.11 -18.02 -16.56
N ALA A 187 10.48 -16.90 -16.21
CA ALA A 187 10.48 -16.37 -14.85
C ALA A 187 9.51 -17.11 -13.92
N ARG A 188 9.72 -17.00 -12.61
CA ARG A 188 8.83 -17.59 -11.59
C ARG A 188 7.69 -16.62 -11.29
N VAL A 189 6.47 -17.16 -11.20
CA VAL A 189 5.30 -16.41 -10.73
C VAL A 189 5.13 -16.62 -9.23
N ILE A 190 5.12 -15.52 -8.47
CA ILE A 190 4.75 -15.47 -7.06
C ILE A 190 3.27 -15.08 -7.01
N SER A 191 2.40 -16.09 -6.92
CA SER A 191 0.95 -15.88 -6.95
C SER A 191 0.45 -15.43 -5.58
N ILE A 192 -0.29 -14.32 -5.54
CA ILE A 192 -0.94 -13.79 -4.32
C ILE A 192 -2.45 -13.69 -4.53
N THR A 193 -3.27 -14.07 -3.55
CA THR A 193 -4.73 -14.02 -3.73
C THR A 193 -5.29 -12.63 -3.48
N ASP A 194 -4.67 -11.81 -2.65
CA ASP A 194 -5.02 -10.41 -2.38
C ASP A 194 -3.72 -9.71 -1.95
N GLY A 195 -3.71 -8.39 -1.71
CA GLY A 195 -2.53 -7.74 -1.15
C GLY A 195 -1.52 -7.19 -2.16
N ASP A 196 -1.95 -6.42 -3.16
CA ASP A 196 -1.01 -5.91 -4.17
C ASP A 196 -0.18 -4.69 -3.72
N VAL A 197 -0.55 -4.02 -2.61
CA VAL A 197 0.34 -3.09 -1.90
C VAL A 197 1.52 -3.86 -1.31
N ALA A 198 1.25 -4.94 -0.58
CA ALA A 198 2.29 -5.82 -0.03
C ALA A 198 3.18 -6.38 -1.16
N GLY A 199 2.57 -6.82 -2.25
CA GLY A 199 3.26 -7.33 -3.44
C GLY A 199 4.22 -6.30 -4.05
N ALA A 200 3.79 -5.04 -4.17
CA ALA A 200 4.63 -3.97 -4.70
C ALA A 200 5.79 -3.64 -3.74
N VAL A 201 5.52 -3.51 -2.44
CA VAL A 201 6.55 -3.25 -1.41
C VAL A 201 7.57 -4.39 -1.35
N ALA A 202 7.15 -5.64 -1.52
CA ALA A 202 8.03 -6.80 -1.53
C ALA A 202 9.12 -6.69 -2.60
N THR A 203 8.87 -6.05 -3.76
CA THR A 203 9.88 -5.85 -4.81
C THR A 203 11.08 -5.01 -4.35
N ALA A 204 10.88 -4.16 -3.34
CA ALA A 204 11.91 -3.31 -2.75
C ALA A 204 12.46 -3.87 -1.43
N TRP A 205 11.92 -4.98 -0.94
CA TRP A 205 12.34 -5.57 0.33
C TRP A 205 13.48 -6.59 0.15
N PRO A 206 14.55 -6.52 0.97
CA PRO A 206 15.60 -7.52 0.91
C PRO A 206 15.08 -8.93 1.18
N ASN A 207 15.53 -9.90 0.38
CA ASN A 207 15.23 -11.33 0.54
C ASN A 207 13.76 -11.75 0.39
N SER A 208 12.87 -10.91 -0.13
CA SER A 208 11.46 -11.28 -0.43
C SER A 208 11.31 -12.27 -1.60
N GLY A 209 12.37 -12.42 -2.41
CA GLY A 209 12.32 -13.18 -3.66
C GLY A 209 11.52 -12.53 -4.78
N ALA A 210 10.87 -11.38 -4.53
CA ALA A 210 10.14 -10.60 -5.52
C ALA A 210 11.06 -9.58 -6.20
N ASP A 211 11.10 -9.61 -7.53
CA ASP A 211 11.89 -8.69 -8.36
C ASP A 211 11.00 -7.69 -9.09
N CYS A 212 9.76 -8.08 -9.42
CA CYS A 212 8.77 -7.26 -10.10
C CYS A 212 7.36 -7.61 -9.62
N LEU A 213 6.44 -6.65 -9.66
CA LEU A 213 4.99 -6.88 -9.64
C LEU A 213 4.43 -6.52 -11.02
N MET A 214 3.50 -7.33 -11.54
CA MET A 214 2.79 -7.07 -12.79
C MET A 214 1.32 -7.44 -12.67
N GLY A 215 0.44 -6.67 -13.31
CA GLY A 215 -0.97 -7.01 -13.49
C GLY A 215 -1.94 -5.92 -13.08
N ILE A 216 -3.23 -6.22 -13.20
CA ILE A 216 -4.35 -5.32 -12.92
C ILE A 216 -4.84 -5.50 -11.49
N GLY A 217 -4.79 -4.42 -10.72
CA GLY A 217 -5.30 -4.33 -9.35
C GLY A 217 -5.89 -2.96 -9.07
N GLY A 218 -6.28 -2.68 -7.83
CA GLY A 218 -7.05 -1.47 -7.53
C GLY A 218 -6.25 -0.18 -7.72
N THR A 219 -6.85 0.86 -8.30
CA THR A 219 -6.22 2.18 -8.47
C THR A 219 -5.75 2.76 -7.12
N PRO A 220 -6.57 2.74 -6.05
CA PRO A 220 -6.18 3.23 -4.72
C PRO A 220 -4.87 2.62 -4.19
N GLU A 221 -4.77 1.30 -4.27
CA GLU A 221 -3.62 0.51 -3.81
C GLU A 221 -2.36 0.83 -4.63
N GLY A 222 -2.53 1.17 -5.91
CA GLY A 222 -1.44 1.65 -6.77
C GLY A 222 -0.84 2.97 -6.26
N VAL A 223 -1.67 3.90 -5.77
CA VAL A 223 -1.24 5.18 -5.21
C VAL A 223 -0.53 4.97 -3.86
N ILE A 224 -1.08 4.10 -3.00
CA ILE A 224 -0.44 3.72 -1.73
C ILE A 224 0.92 3.06 -1.98
N ALA A 225 1.00 2.12 -2.92
CA ALA A 225 2.24 1.47 -3.32
C ALA A 225 3.27 2.47 -3.88
N ALA A 226 2.84 3.47 -4.65
CA ALA A 226 3.70 4.54 -5.15
C ALA A 226 4.33 5.35 -4.01
N ALA A 227 3.56 5.70 -2.97
CA ALA A 227 4.09 6.40 -1.79
C ALA A 227 5.17 5.57 -1.07
N ALA A 228 4.94 4.26 -0.92
CA ALA A 228 5.91 3.34 -0.31
C ALA A 228 7.18 3.22 -1.17
N LEU A 229 7.03 2.90 -2.46
CA LEU A 229 8.14 2.69 -3.38
C LEU A 229 8.97 3.96 -3.59
N LYS A 230 8.35 5.14 -3.63
CA LYS A 230 9.05 6.42 -3.67
C LYS A 230 10.05 6.52 -2.51
N GLY A 231 9.65 6.14 -1.30
CA GLY A 231 10.56 6.18 -0.15
C GLY A 231 11.52 5.00 -0.01
N LEU A 232 11.19 3.86 -0.62
CA LEU A 232 12.09 2.71 -0.74
C LEU A 232 13.07 2.84 -1.93
N GLY A 233 12.90 3.88 -2.75
CA GLY A 233 13.72 4.16 -3.94
C GLY A 233 13.37 3.33 -5.17
N GLY A 234 12.25 2.60 -5.15
CA GLY A 234 11.74 1.81 -6.26
C GLY A 234 11.00 2.65 -7.30
N GLU A 235 10.26 1.96 -8.16
CA GLU A 235 9.47 2.56 -9.23
C GLU A 235 8.19 1.76 -9.44
N ILE A 236 7.10 2.47 -9.73
CA ILE A 236 5.84 1.93 -10.22
C ILE A 236 5.36 2.75 -11.41
N GLN A 237 4.83 2.07 -12.41
CA GLN A 237 4.07 2.64 -13.52
C GLN A 237 2.66 2.05 -13.51
N GLY A 238 1.70 2.89 -13.90
CA GLY A 238 0.29 2.56 -13.89
C GLY A 238 -0.43 3.07 -15.13
N VAL A 239 -1.42 2.33 -15.63
CA VAL A 239 -2.38 2.79 -16.64
C VAL A 239 -3.77 2.44 -16.15
N LEU A 240 -4.69 3.41 -16.15
CA LEU A 240 -6.07 3.17 -15.70
C LEU A 240 -6.72 2.04 -16.52
N HIS A 241 -7.56 1.25 -15.87
CA HIS A 241 -8.21 0.10 -16.48
C HIS A 241 -9.70 0.11 -16.13
N ALA A 242 -10.54 0.46 -17.10
CA ALA A 242 -11.98 0.44 -16.92
C ALA A 242 -12.51 -0.99 -17.00
N ARG A 243 -13.49 -1.34 -16.15
CA ARG A 243 -14.14 -2.66 -16.19
C ARG A 243 -15.07 -2.80 -17.39
N ASN A 244 -15.56 -1.68 -17.91
CA ASN A 244 -16.50 -1.60 -19.02
C ASN A 244 -16.49 -0.19 -19.64
N ASP A 245 -17.15 -0.05 -20.79
CA ASP A 245 -17.20 1.20 -21.55
C ASP A 245 -17.97 2.34 -20.85
N GLU A 246 -18.88 2.03 -19.93
CA GLU A 246 -19.60 3.05 -19.16
C GLU A 246 -18.65 3.72 -18.16
N GLU A 247 -17.93 2.93 -17.37
CA GLU A 247 -16.89 3.43 -16.45
C GLU A 247 -15.83 4.24 -17.19
N ARG A 248 -15.39 3.76 -18.36
CA ARG A 248 -14.45 4.50 -19.22
C ARG A 248 -14.99 5.86 -19.61
N ARG A 249 -16.21 5.93 -20.16
CA ARG A 249 -16.83 7.19 -20.59
C ARG A 249 -17.05 8.16 -19.43
N GLN A 250 -17.48 7.68 -18.27
CA GLN A 250 -17.68 8.51 -17.08
C GLN A 250 -16.35 9.11 -16.59
N ALA A 251 -15.30 8.30 -16.51
CA ALA A 251 -13.97 8.75 -16.12
C ALA A 251 -13.38 9.74 -17.14
N GLU A 252 -13.49 9.47 -18.45
CA GLU A 252 -13.03 10.38 -19.51
C GLU A 252 -13.78 11.73 -19.48
N ALA A 253 -15.08 11.73 -19.18
CA ALA A 253 -15.86 12.95 -19.01
C ALA A 253 -15.39 13.82 -17.82
N LEU A 254 -14.75 13.21 -16.83
CA LEU A 254 -14.12 13.88 -15.69
C LEU A 254 -12.64 14.23 -15.94
N GLY A 255 -12.11 13.91 -17.12
CA GLY A 255 -10.74 14.25 -17.54
C GLY A 255 -9.69 13.16 -17.28
N TYR A 256 -10.09 11.95 -16.89
CA TYR A 256 -9.17 10.82 -16.74
C TYR A 256 -8.77 10.25 -18.11
N SER A 257 -7.49 9.86 -18.25
CA SER A 257 -6.96 9.23 -19.46
C SER A 257 -6.61 7.76 -19.22
N PHE A 258 -7.09 6.89 -20.10
CA PHE A 258 -6.79 5.45 -20.11
C PHE A 258 -5.56 5.10 -20.97
N ASP A 259 -4.97 6.09 -21.65
CA ASP A 259 -3.78 5.91 -22.49
C ASP A 259 -2.54 6.57 -21.88
N LYS A 260 -2.70 7.26 -20.73
CA LYS A 260 -1.60 7.92 -20.02
C LYS A 260 -0.91 6.91 -19.10
N VAL A 261 0.41 6.78 -19.24
CA VAL A 261 1.26 6.15 -18.24
C VAL A 261 1.40 7.11 -17.05
N LEU A 262 0.93 6.68 -15.90
CA LEU A 262 1.12 7.32 -14.61
C LEU A 262 2.40 6.77 -14.00
N THR A 263 3.41 7.61 -13.87
CA THR A 263 4.66 7.27 -13.18
C THR A 263 4.48 7.36 -11.66
N THR A 264 5.50 6.96 -10.89
CA THR A 264 5.50 7.13 -9.43
C THR A 264 5.27 8.59 -9.01
N ASP A 265 5.78 9.55 -9.80
CA ASP A 265 5.63 10.98 -9.56
C ASP A 265 4.28 11.54 -10.05
N ASP A 266 3.59 10.85 -10.97
CA ASP A 266 2.20 11.18 -11.30
C ASP A 266 1.22 10.66 -10.23
N LEU A 267 1.51 9.49 -9.65
CA LEU A 267 0.69 8.88 -8.61
C LEU A 267 0.83 9.61 -7.27
N VAL A 268 2.05 10.04 -6.94
CA VAL A 268 2.31 10.85 -5.74
C VAL A 268 3.39 11.88 -6.08
N ALA A 269 3.01 13.12 -6.31
CA ALA A 269 3.92 14.17 -6.80
C ALA A 269 4.89 14.71 -5.74
N SER A 270 4.55 14.63 -4.44
CA SER A 270 5.42 15.16 -3.38
C SER A 270 6.68 14.31 -3.18
N ASP A 271 7.80 14.99 -2.89
CA ASP A 271 9.03 14.36 -2.41
C ASP A 271 9.01 14.06 -0.90
N ASN A 272 7.98 14.53 -0.18
CA ASN A 272 7.80 14.35 1.25
C ASN A 272 6.54 13.53 1.55
N CYS A 273 6.66 12.23 1.29
CA CYS A 273 5.64 11.23 1.53
C CYS A 273 6.03 10.35 2.72
N PHE A 274 5.01 9.84 3.39
CA PHE A 274 5.12 8.91 4.51
C PHE A 274 4.28 7.68 4.19
N PHE A 275 4.77 6.51 4.58
CA PHE A 275 4.05 5.26 4.48
C PHE A 275 4.23 4.48 5.79
N SER A 276 3.14 3.90 6.28
CA SER A 276 3.16 2.96 7.39
C SER A 276 2.34 1.73 7.03
N ALA A 277 2.83 0.56 7.42
CA ALA A 277 2.13 -0.71 7.30
C ALA A 277 2.34 -1.53 8.57
N THR A 278 1.28 -2.16 9.07
CA THR A 278 1.37 -3.12 10.18
C THR A 278 0.68 -4.41 9.76
N ALA A 279 1.37 -5.54 9.93
CA ALA A 279 0.83 -6.83 9.54
C ALA A 279 -0.28 -7.30 10.50
N ILE A 280 -1.39 -7.75 9.90
CA ILE A 280 -2.52 -8.38 10.59
C ILE A 280 -2.23 -9.87 10.74
N THR A 281 -1.97 -10.54 9.62
CA THR A 281 -1.50 -11.93 9.55
C THR A 281 -0.04 -11.98 9.10
N ASP A 282 0.63 -13.12 9.30
CA ASP A 282 2.03 -13.25 8.86
C ASP A 282 2.15 -13.02 7.35
N GLY A 283 3.13 -12.23 6.94
CA GLY A 283 3.43 -11.97 5.53
C GLY A 283 4.90 -12.22 5.21
N GLU A 284 5.27 -11.90 3.97
CA GLU A 284 6.63 -12.12 3.44
C GLU A 284 7.71 -11.33 4.21
N PHE A 285 7.39 -10.12 4.68
CA PHE A 285 8.37 -9.22 5.30
C PHE A 285 7.95 -8.66 6.67
N LEU A 286 6.71 -8.88 7.10
CA LEU A 286 6.20 -8.49 8.43
C LEU A 286 5.48 -9.66 9.09
N ARG A 287 5.70 -9.81 10.40
CA ARG A 287 4.99 -10.77 11.26
C ARG A 287 3.65 -10.17 11.69
N GLY A 288 2.60 -10.97 11.56
CA GLY A 288 1.25 -10.60 11.97
C GLY A 288 1.14 -10.42 13.48
N VAL A 289 0.01 -9.89 13.92
CA VAL A 289 -0.26 -9.67 15.34
C VAL A 289 -0.17 -10.98 16.12
N ARG A 290 0.41 -10.92 17.32
CA ARG A 290 0.41 -12.03 18.28
C ARG A 290 -0.22 -11.58 19.58
N PHE A 291 -1.27 -12.27 20.00
CA PHE A 291 -1.86 -12.07 21.32
C PHE A 291 -1.13 -12.93 22.34
N THR A 292 -0.74 -12.34 23.46
CA THR A 292 -0.04 -12.98 24.57
C THR A 292 -0.75 -12.67 25.89
N ASP A 293 -0.30 -13.26 26.99
CA ASP A 293 -0.79 -12.94 28.34
C ASP A 293 -0.52 -11.48 28.74
N PHE A 294 0.49 -10.85 28.13
CA PHE A 294 0.85 -9.44 28.34
C PHE A 294 0.00 -8.46 27.50
N GLY A 295 -0.59 -8.94 26.39
CA GLY A 295 -1.41 -8.14 25.49
C GLY A 295 -1.20 -8.52 24.03
N ALA A 296 -0.57 -7.66 23.23
CA ALA A 296 -0.30 -7.92 21.81
C ALA A 296 1.11 -7.52 21.39
N THR A 297 1.68 -8.22 20.41
CA THR A 297 2.89 -7.79 19.69
C THR A 297 2.55 -7.52 18.24
N THR A 298 3.03 -6.38 17.70
CA THR A 298 2.89 -6.01 16.29
C THR A 298 4.25 -5.83 15.63
N GLN A 299 4.32 -6.06 14.31
CA GLN A 299 5.47 -5.64 13.51
C GLN A 299 5.02 -4.68 12.41
N SER A 300 5.70 -3.54 12.33
CA SER A 300 5.36 -2.44 11.44
C SER A 300 6.53 -2.02 10.57
N LEU A 301 6.24 -1.56 9.36
CA LEU A 301 7.17 -0.92 8.43
C LEU A 301 6.80 0.56 8.32
N VAL A 302 7.76 1.46 8.52
CA VAL A 302 7.58 2.90 8.37
C VAL A 302 8.62 3.45 7.40
N VAL A 303 8.17 4.18 6.39
CA VAL A 303 9.01 4.73 5.33
C VAL A 303 8.75 6.24 5.22
N ARG A 304 9.83 7.01 5.03
CA ARG A 304 9.74 8.42 4.68
C ARG A 304 10.59 8.71 3.45
N SER A 305 9.97 9.24 2.39
CA SER A 305 10.67 9.48 1.13
C SER A 305 11.75 10.54 1.23
N ARG A 306 11.47 11.67 1.87
CA ARG A 306 12.39 12.80 1.96
C ARG A 306 13.74 12.45 2.60
N SER A 307 13.73 11.56 3.60
CA SER A 307 14.94 11.12 4.29
C SER A 307 15.45 9.76 3.84
N GLY A 308 14.71 9.06 2.96
CA GLY A 308 14.97 7.66 2.58
C GLY A 308 15.02 6.70 3.79
N THR A 309 14.46 7.09 4.93
CA THR A 309 14.59 6.30 6.15
C THR A 309 13.49 5.26 6.21
N VAL A 310 13.92 4.01 6.35
CA VAL A 310 13.07 2.83 6.50
C VAL A 310 13.25 2.30 7.92
N ARG A 311 12.16 2.02 8.63
CA ARG A 311 12.16 1.45 9.97
C ARG A 311 11.28 0.22 10.01
N THR A 312 11.83 -0.87 10.53
CA THR A 312 11.03 -1.99 11.01
C THR A 312 10.94 -1.88 12.52
N ILE A 313 9.72 -1.89 13.04
CA ILE A 313 9.45 -1.67 14.46
C ILE A 313 8.66 -2.85 14.98
N GLU A 314 9.13 -3.44 16.07
CA GLU A 314 8.40 -4.43 16.86
C GLU A 314 7.91 -3.74 18.13
N THR A 315 6.61 -3.81 18.38
CA THR A 315 5.96 -3.10 19.48
C THR A 315 5.25 -4.10 20.39
N PHE A 316 5.46 -3.97 21.70
CA PHE A 316 4.81 -4.77 22.73
C PHE A 316 3.73 -3.91 23.42
N HIS A 317 2.48 -4.27 23.21
CA HIS A 317 1.30 -3.55 23.65
C HIS A 317 0.78 -4.15 24.95
N ARG A 318 0.75 -3.33 26.00
CA ARG A 318 0.21 -3.69 27.31
C ARG A 318 -1.30 -3.51 27.34
N HIS A 319 -2.03 -4.62 27.31
CA HIS A 319 -3.48 -4.57 27.21
C HIS A 319 -4.13 -3.93 28.46
N ASP A 320 -3.60 -4.21 29.67
CA ASP A 320 -4.08 -3.64 30.93
C ASP A 320 -4.09 -2.11 30.97
N LYS A 321 -3.15 -1.49 30.24
CA LYS A 321 -3.01 -0.04 30.15
C LYS A 321 -3.75 0.58 28.97
N LEU A 322 -3.82 -0.13 27.85
CA LEU A 322 -4.49 0.38 26.65
C LEU A 322 -6.02 0.43 26.79
N GLN A 323 -6.60 -0.49 27.56
CA GLN A 323 -8.04 -0.48 27.88
C GLN A 323 -8.50 0.80 28.59
N GLU A 324 -7.61 1.56 29.23
CA GLU A 324 -7.93 2.87 29.83
C GLU A 324 -8.26 3.92 28.75
N PHE A 325 -7.79 3.74 27.51
CA PHE A 325 -7.90 4.72 26.42
C PHE A 325 -8.88 4.30 25.33
N THR A 326 -9.08 2.99 25.10
CA THR A 326 -9.99 2.47 24.07
C THR A 326 -10.33 1.00 24.32
N THR A 327 -11.52 0.57 23.87
CA THR A 327 -12.00 -0.82 23.99
C THR A 327 -11.58 -1.72 22.82
N PHE A 328 -11.02 -1.16 21.74
CA PHE A 328 -10.59 -1.93 20.57
C PHE A 328 -9.15 -2.46 20.66
N LEU A 329 -8.32 -1.92 21.58
CA LEU A 329 -6.93 -2.33 21.83
C LEU A 329 -6.81 -3.37 22.95
#